data_AF-A0A2E9Q6L3-F1
#
_entry.id   AF-A0A2E9Q6L3-F1
#
_cell.length_a   1.000
_cell.length_b   1.000
_cell.length_c   1.000
_cell.angle_alpha   90.00
_cell.angle_beta   90.00
_cell.angle_gamma   90.00
#
_symmetry.space_group_name_H-M   'P 1'
#
loop_
_entity.id
_entity.type
_entity.pdbx_description
1 polymer ?
#
loop_
_entity_poly.entity_id
_entity_poly.type
_entity_poly.pdbx_seq_one_letter_code
_entity_poly.pdbx_strand_id
1 'polypeptide(L)'
;MMALNQQVALTPLMTLRRLRAILSLRAKPHRPFGGTARYMLILMLLWPASPWARDFEVSVLPFQVSGSVPEAYFSTSSLPTDIQKAAAFLFELHKNYPLQSTADLNRQLPATTLQNGPSAGVDYCSYIRGSHILKGEASFAGTSGVRFAIKLISCNTGRVVNQGSSSGPLNEFQSLLASAIKGSTVSFRDQTLPSWPDQESEWIVVMDQSGSMAGPKKELVKALKALSAEATGSLGLGLLLVSENGHRLIPAQRNLKEVISILEGSATGGEVDLGQIARSFQELKKLPTRNRKVIIYTDAAGGSSASFESAIRSLAASGSSPLLFNPPSLPASGRMLFARLNRTLKLESPELMYGMRAGFVEGFSLFFVQKSDRFYVARKDVSAALQTGRLSADTLEPVATVNLRDEALTLDSVIRSYAKQRNIRLIGTGDLVSNLSVRLNSLNQGDAAGKYRFLVKNGSSAFWISSNDPSVARRLTGYKNKNETVYLGLQLRPGGLAPENNPSLVLIRSAGEVPSLFIQKYNHIQSEKLLKKQDIWFFLVEVVDSR
;
A
#
# COMPACT_ATOMS: atom_id res chain seq x y z
N MET A 1 -49.02 57.54 -0.63
CA MET A 1 -49.35 57.16 0.76
C MET A 1 -48.05 56.67 1.38
N MET A 2 -47.34 57.58 2.05
CA MET A 2 -47.22 57.65 3.52
C MET A 2 -46.33 56.50 4.04
N ALA A 3 -45.06 56.77 4.36
CA ALA A 3 -44.58 57.50 5.56
C ALA A 3 -44.59 56.59 6.81
N LEU A 4 -43.65 56.63 7.75
CA LEU A 4 -42.30 57.24 7.88
C LEU A 4 -41.79 56.76 9.26
N ASN A 5 -40.47 56.67 9.52
CA ASN A 5 -39.89 56.73 10.87
C ASN A 5 -40.29 55.59 11.89
N GLN A 6 -39.65 55.40 13.05
CA GLN A 6 -38.35 55.86 13.55
C GLN A 6 -37.76 54.85 14.54
N GLN A 7 -36.51 55.07 14.93
CA GLN A 7 -35.84 54.44 16.08
C GLN A 7 -36.60 54.69 17.39
N VAL A 8 -36.41 53.83 18.40
CA VAL A 8 -35.62 54.12 19.62
C VAL A 8 -35.71 52.91 20.59
N ALA A 9 -34.64 52.70 21.37
CA ALA A 9 -34.49 51.61 22.34
C ALA A 9 -35.32 51.80 23.62
N LEU A 10 -35.46 50.74 24.43
CA LEU A 10 -35.29 50.77 25.90
C LEU A 10 -35.47 49.37 26.54
N THR A 11 -34.42 48.84 27.14
CA THR A 11 -34.46 47.94 28.31
C THR A 11 -34.37 48.80 29.59
N PRO A 12 -34.47 48.27 30.84
CA PRO A 12 -34.97 46.98 31.33
C PRO A 12 -36.05 47.13 32.43
N LEU A 13 -36.59 46.04 33.02
CA LEU A 13 -36.45 45.75 34.47
C LEU A 13 -37.06 44.39 34.89
N MET A 14 -36.65 43.94 36.09
CA MET A 14 -37.10 42.72 36.78
C MET A 14 -38.57 42.73 37.21
N THR A 15 -39.14 41.56 37.45
CA THR A 15 -39.63 41.20 38.81
C THR A 15 -39.89 39.71 39.01
N LEU A 16 -39.34 39.13 40.09
CA LEU A 16 -39.74 37.82 40.61
C LEU A 16 -41.09 37.91 41.35
N ARG A 17 -41.94 36.89 41.22
CA ARG A 17 -42.82 36.35 42.27
C ARG A 17 -43.10 34.88 41.95
N ARG A 18 -42.68 33.95 42.83
CA ARG A 18 -43.53 33.21 43.81
C ARG A 18 -44.41 32.13 43.14
N LEU A 19 -44.56 30.91 43.66
CA LEU A 19 -44.56 30.44 45.05
C LEU A 19 -44.25 28.91 45.13
N ARG A 20 -43.74 28.45 46.29
CA ARG A 20 -43.94 27.14 47.02
C ARG A 20 -44.27 25.85 46.21
N ALA A 21 -43.80 24.65 46.57
CA ALA A 21 -43.81 23.99 47.89
C ALA A 21 -43.08 22.60 47.80
N ILE A 22 -42.83 21.76 48.82
CA ILE A 22 -42.78 21.87 50.30
C ILE A 22 -42.01 20.64 50.89
N LEU A 23 -41.27 20.81 52.01
CA LEU A 23 -40.77 19.79 52.98
C LEU A 23 -39.91 18.58 52.47
N SER A 24 -39.01 17.93 53.22
CA SER A 24 -38.04 18.21 54.31
C SER A 24 -37.74 16.88 55.01
N LEU A 25 -36.51 16.61 55.49
CA LEU A 25 -36.28 15.92 56.77
C LEU A 25 -34.80 15.97 57.25
N ARG A 26 -34.61 16.65 58.40
CA ARG A 26 -33.60 16.47 59.48
C ARG A 26 -32.11 16.11 59.21
N ALA A 27 -31.25 17.12 59.45
CA ALA A 27 -30.09 17.17 60.39
C ALA A 27 -29.84 15.93 61.31
N LYS A 28 -28.62 15.58 61.80
CA LYS A 28 -27.30 16.24 62.09
C LYS A 28 -26.30 15.09 62.52
N PRO A 29 -25.07 15.31 63.07
CA PRO A 29 -23.94 16.20 62.73
C PRO A 29 -22.55 15.48 62.67
N HIS A 30 -21.51 16.08 62.06
CA HIS A 30 -20.17 16.35 62.67
C HIS A 30 -19.24 17.10 61.69
N ARG A 31 -18.17 17.71 62.21
CA ARG A 31 -17.20 18.66 61.59
C ARG A 31 -15.77 18.03 61.58
N PRO A 32 -14.71 18.66 61.02
CA PRO A 32 -14.57 19.61 59.90
C PRO A 32 -13.47 19.14 58.90
N PHE A 33 -12.63 20.06 58.37
CA PHE A 33 -11.64 19.93 57.28
C PHE A 33 -12.26 19.85 55.88
N GLY A 34 -11.69 20.45 54.83
CA GLY A 34 -10.50 21.30 54.74
C GLY A 34 -10.29 21.66 53.26
N GLY A 35 -9.89 22.89 52.93
CA GLY A 35 -10.07 23.41 51.57
C GLY A 35 -9.23 22.75 50.47
N THR A 36 -9.87 22.07 49.52
CA THR A 36 -9.23 21.57 48.27
C THR A 36 -9.94 22.03 46.98
N ALA A 37 -11.16 22.58 47.06
CA ALA A 37 -11.95 22.97 45.89
C ALA A 37 -11.58 24.31 45.22
N ARG A 38 -10.73 25.15 45.83
CA ARG A 38 -10.32 26.46 45.27
C ARG A 38 -8.97 26.48 44.56
N TYR A 39 -8.13 25.46 44.71
CA TYR A 39 -6.84 25.39 44.02
C TYR A 39 -6.94 24.80 42.60
N MET A 40 -7.94 23.96 42.33
CA MET A 40 -8.06 23.28 41.03
C MET A 40 -8.43 24.22 39.86
N LEU A 41 -9.12 25.34 40.14
CA LEU A 41 -9.50 26.32 39.11
C LEU A 41 -8.38 27.31 38.74
N ILE A 42 -7.39 27.50 39.62
CA ILE A 42 -6.24 28.39 39.39
C ILE A 42 -5.11 27.64 38.65
N LEU A 43 -4.96 26.34 38.90
CA LEU A 43 -4.00 25.48 38.18
C LEU A 43 -4.35 25.25 36.70
N MET A 44 -5.60 25.44 36.27
CA MET A 44 -5.98 25.36 34.84
C MET A 44 -5.80 26.67 34.06
N LEU A 45 -5.56 27.80 34.74
CA LEU A 45 -5.26 29.09 34.11
C LEU A 45 -3.76 29.43 34.12
N LEU A 46 -2.93 28.56 34.70
CA LEU A 46 -1.48 28.63 34.75
C LEU A 46 -0.81 27.38 34.15
N TRP A 47 -1.45 26.78 33.15
CA TRP A 47 -0.72 25.94 32.20
C TRP A 47 -0.08 26.87 31.16
N PRO A 48 1.25 27.12 31.20
CA PRO A 48 1.88 27.79 30.08
C PRO A 48 1.75 26.84 28.88
N ALA A 49 1.11 27.32 27.81
CA ALA A 49 1.40 26.77 26.48
C ALA A 49 2.92 26.80 26.33
N SER A 50 3.52 25.63 26.10
CA SER A 50 4.94 25.36 26.29
C SER A 50 5.80 26.47 25.66
N PRO A 51 6.57 27.25 26.45
CA PRO A 51 7.23 28.46 25.95
C PRO A 51 8.34 28.19 24.94
N TRP A 52 8.65 26.91 24.68
CA TRP A 52 9.67 26.46 23.74
C TRP A 52 9.15 26.28 22.30
N ALA A 53 7.84 26.48 22.06
CA ALA A 53 7.22 26.27 20.75
C ALA A 53 7.12 27.54 19.88
N ARG A 54 7.37 28.74 20.42
CA ARG A 54 7.27 30.01 19.66
C ARG A 54 8.56 30.43 18.96
N ASP A 55 9.71 30.00 19.48
CA ASP A 55 11.03 30.46 19.00
C ASP A 55 11.76 29.39 18.15
N PHE A 56 11.04 28.41 17.58
CA PHE A 56 11.61 27.35 16.72
C PHE A 56 11.01 27.40 15.31
N GLU A 57 11.39 28.40 14.52
CA GLU A 57 11.05 28.50 13.10
C GLU A 57 12.25 28.13 12.23
N VAL A 58 12.01 27.29 11.21
CA VAL A 58 13.06 26.75 10.34
C VAL A 58 13.00 27.41 8.95
N SER A 59 14.14 27.87 8.46
CA SER A 59 14.32 28.38 7.10
C SER A 59 15.11 27.38 6.26
N VAL A 60 14.49 26.87 5.19
CA VAL A 60 15.13 25.94 4.25
C VAL A 60 15.83 26.74 3.16
N LEU A 61 17.15 26.71 3.10
CA LEU A 61 17.92 27.40 2.07
C LEU A 61 17.91 26.63 0.73
N PRO A 62 18.19 27.31 -0.40
CA PRO A 62 18.60 26.65 -1.64
C PRO A 62 19.66 25.57 -1.39
N PHE A 63 19.60 24.45 -2.10
CA PHE A 63 20.60 23.40 -1.92
C PHE A 63 21.87 23.71 -2.73
N GLN A 64 23.04 23.46 -2.15
CA GLN A 64 24.27 23.41 -2.92
C GLN A 64 24.24 22.16 -3.80
N VAL A 65 24.44 22.32 -5.11
CA VAL A 65 24.42 21.21 -6.07
C VAL A 65 25.84 20.96 -6.57
N SER A 66 26.25 19.68 -6.60
CA SER A 66 27.60 19.27 -7.04
C SER A 66 27.55 18.01 -7.91
N GLY A 67 28.57 17.81 -8.76
CA GLY A 67 28.68 16.65 -9.65
C GLY A 67 27.89 16.76 -10.96
N SER A 68 27.82 15.65 -11.71
CA SER A 68 27.24 15.61 -13.05
C SER A 68 25.73 15.40 -13.00
N VAL A 69 24.98 16.51 -12.94
CA VAL A 69 23.51 16.52 -12.97
C VAL A 69 23.00 15.97 -14.31
N PRO A 70 22.06 15.01 -14.33
CA PRO A 70 21.49 14.52 -15.58
C PRO A 70 20.41 15.48 -16.12
N GLU A 71 20.80 16.34 -17.06
CA GLU A 71 19.97 17.40 -17.65
C GLU A 71 18.68 16.90 -18.33
N ALA A 72 18.61 15.61 -18.68
CA ALA A 72 17.39 14.96 -19.16
C ALA A 72 16.24 14.95 -18.13
N TYR A 73 16.54 15.14 -16.84
CA TYR A 73 15.56 15.13 -15.75
C TYR A 73 15.46 16.45 -14.98
N PHE A 74 16.52 17.28 -15.01
CA PHE A 74 16.61 18.48 -14.18
C PHE A 74 17.15 19.69 -14.94
N SER A 75 16.56 20.86 -14.71
CA SER A 75 17.14 22.15 -15.11
C SER A 75 18.19 22.58 -14.09
N THR A 76 19.47 22.55 -14.49
CA THR A 76 20.63 22.80 -13.63
C THR A 76 20.58 24.15 -12.91
N SER A 77 20.00 25.17 -13.55
CA SER A 77 19.90 26.55 -13.04
C SER A 77 18.78 26.76 -12.01
N SER A 78 17.74 25.93 -12.00
CA SER A 78 16.63 26.02 -11.04
C SER A 78 16.73 25.00 -9.91
N LEU A 79 17.48 23.91 -10.14
CA LEU A 79 17.60 22.75 -9.25
C LEU A 79 17.90 23.09 -7.77
N PRO A 80 18.78 24.05 -7.40
CA PRO A 80 18.95 24.48 -6.01
C PRO A 80 17.65 24.91 -5.32
N THR A 81 16.79 25.66 -6.03
CA THR A 81 15.50 26.16 -5.51
C THR A 81 14.38 25.13 -5.66
N ASP A 82 14.47 24.23 -6.63
CA ASP A 82 13.52 23.13 -6.78
C ASP A 82 13.71 22.09 -5.64
N ILE A 83 14.97 21.77 -5.29
CA ILE A 83 15.29 20.93 -4.13
C ILE A 83 14.90 21.62 -2.82
N GLN A 84 15.09 22.95 -2.70
CA GLN A 84 14.62 23.73 -1.55
C GLN A 84 13.11 23.57 -1.31
N LYS A 85 12.30 23.74 -2.36
CA LYS A 85 10.83 23.58 -2.28
C LYS A 85 10.45 22.15 -1.94
N ALA A 86 11.09 21.16 -2.57
CA ALA A 86 10.90 19.74 -2.28
C ALA A 86 11.25 19.39 -0.83
N ALA A 87 12.36 19.93 -0.31
CA ALA A 87 12.81 19.72 1.06
C ALA A 87 11.89 20.40 2.06
N ALA A 88 11.46 21.64 1.83
CA ALA A 88 10.49 22.34 2.67
C ALA A 88 9.15 21.59 2.75
N PHE A 89 8.62 21.14 1.61
CA PHE A 89 7.40 20.33 1.58
C PHE A 89 7.54 19.02 2.37
N LEU A 90 8.62 18.24 2.14
CA LEU A 90 8.85 16.99 2.88
C LEU A 90 9.10 17.22 4.38
N PHE A 91 9.67 18.36 4.74
CA PHE A 91 9.89 18.76 6.13
C PHE A 91 8.56 19.06 6.82
N GLU A 92 7.70 19.90 6.21
CA GLU A 92 6.34 20.19 6.71
C GLU A 92 5.50 18.91 6.88
N LEU A 93 5.59 18.02 5.90
CA LEU A 93 4.88 16.74 5.83
C LEU A 93 5.30 15.73 6.90
N HIS A 94 6.51 15.84 7.44
CA HIS A 94 7.06 14.88 8.40
C HIS A 94 7.34 15.47 9.80
N LYS A 95 7.30 16.80 9.97
CA LYS A 95 7.77 17.47 11.18
C LYS A 95 6.85 18.60 11.60
N ASN A 96 6.56 18.65 12.91
CA ASN A 96 5.72 19.67 13.54
C ASN A 96 6.51 20.95 13.88
N TYR A 97 7.20 21.54 12.91
CA TYR A 97 7.90 22.82 13.09
C TYR A 97 7.32 23.87 12.12
N PRO A 98 7.15 25.13 12.55
CA PRO A 98 6.84 26.22 11.62
C PRO A 98 8.02 26.44 10.66
N LEU A 99 7.68 26.69 9.39
CA LEU A 99 8.61 26.94 8.30
C LEU A 99 8.44 28.37 7.78
N GLN A 100 9.57 29.06 7.53
CA GLN A 100 9.54 30.32 6.79
C GLN A 100 9.15 30.04 5.33
N SER A 101 8.23 30.85 4.79
CA SER A 101 7.83 30.86 3.38
C SER A 101 9.05 30.92 2.45
N THR A 102 9.22 29.93 1.58
CA THR A 102 10.33 29.87 0.62
C THR A 102 10.31 31.04 -0.36
N ALA A 103 9.13 31.54 -0.71
CA ALA A 103 8.98 32.72 -1.56
C ALA A 103 9.48 34.01 -0.87
N ASP A 104 9.20 34.18 0.41
CA ASP A 104 9.65 35.36 1.17
C ASP A 104 11.12 35.29 1.55
N LEU A 105 11.61 34.10 1.90
CA LEU A 105 13.03 33.81 2.08
C LEU A 105 13.83 34.12 0.80
N ASN A 106 13.36 33.65 -0.37
CA ASN A 106 14.09 33.86 -1.63
C ASN A 106 14.06 35.32 -2.13
N ARG A 107 13.20 36.18 -1.59
CA ARG A 107 13.26 37.65 -1.78
C ARG A 107 14.33 38.33 -0.91
N GLN A 108 14.71 37.69 0.20
CA GLN A 108 15.69 38.22 1.17
C GLN A 108 17.11 37.73 0.88
N LEU A 109 17.26 36.55 0.29
CA LEU A 109 18.56 35.96 -0.04
C LEU A 109 19.25 36.64 -1.24
N PRO A 110 20.60 36.70 -1.27
CA PRO A 110 21.35 37.12 -2.45
C PRO A 110 21.06 36.24 -3.67
N ALA A 111 20.92 36.83 -4.86
CA ALA A 111 20.60 36.10 -6.10
C ALA A 111 21.57 34.95 -6.42
N THR A 112 22.85 35.10 -6.08
CA THR A 112 23.87 34.05 -6.21
C THR A 112 23.60 32.82 -5.35
N THR A 113 22.94 32.97 -4.20
CA THR A 113 22.54 31.86 -3.33
C THR A 113 21.38 31.07 -3.94
N LEU A 114 20.49 31.73 -4.70
CA LEU A 114 19.40 31.04 -5.43
C LEU A 114 19.95 30.16 -6.56
N GLN A 115 21.01 30.60 -7.24
CA GLN A 115 21.59 29.90 -8.40
C GLN A 115 22.60 28.80 -8.03
N ASN A 116 23.35 28.96 -6.93
CA ASN A 116 24.48 28.08 -6.59
C ASN A 116 24.36 27.39 -5.22
N GLY A 117 23.33 27.73 -4.44
CA GLY A 117 23.23 27.34 -3.03
C GLY A 117 24.10 28.19 -2.09
N PRO A 118 24.04 27.90 -0.78
CA PRO A 118 24.65 28.72 0.27
C PRO A 118 26.17 28.61 0.29
N SER A 119 26.86 29.71 -0.01
CA SER A 119 28.31 29.82 -0.01
C SER A 119 28.94 29.65 1.38
N ALA A 120 30.26 29.38 1.43
CA ALA A 120 31.02 29.39 2.67
C ALA A 120 31.23 30.84 3.17
N GLY A 121 31.31 31.01 4.49
CA GLY A 121 31.61 32.32 5.12
C GLY A 121 30.46 33.33 5.16
N VAL A 122 29.33 33.08 4.47
CA VAL A 122 28.15 33.95 4.51
C VAL A 122 27.28 33.60 5.73
N ASP A 123 27.01 34.58 6.59
CA ASP A 123 26.05 34.42 7.69
C ASP A 123 24.60 34.55 7.19
N TYR A 124 24.04 33.40 6.80
CA TYR A 124 22.65 33.32 6.36
C TYR A 124 21.63 33.60 7.47
N CYS A 125 22.00 33.57 8.75
CA CYS A 125 21.08 33.88 9.84
C CYS A 125 20.65 35.36 9.86
N SER A 126 21.49 36.25 9.34
CA SER A 126 21.16 37.67 9.17
C SER A 126 20.08 37.96 8.11
N TYR A 127 19.76 36.99 7.23
CA TYR A 127 18.81 37.15 6.11
C TYR A 127 17.44 36.51 6.36
N ILE A 128 17.22 35.90 7.53
CA ILE A 128 16.00 35.12 7.80
C ILE A 128 15.25 35.62 9.04
N ARG A 129 14.02 35.13 9.21
CA ARG A 129 13.23 35.33 10.44
C ARG A 129 13.25 34.09 11.34
N GLY A 130 13.53 32.92 10.78
CA GLY A 130 13.64 31.68 11.54
C GLY A 130 14.83 31.68 12.52
N SER A 131 14.68 30.94 13.62
CA SER A 131 15.76 30.72 14.59
C SER A 131 16.71 29.59 14.17
N HIS A 132 16.35 28.83 13.14
CA HIS A 132 17.14 27.72 12.61
C HIS A 132 17.19 27.73 11.08
N ILE A 133 18.33 27.28 10.54
CA ILE A 133 18.57 27.10 9.11
C ILE A 133 18.72 25.62 8.79
N LEU A 134 17.99 25.17 7.77
CA LEU A 134 18.25 23.89 7.12
C LEU A 134 19.13 24.14 5.88
N LYS A 135 20.42 23.80 5.97
CA LYS A 135 21.38 23.89 4.87
C LYS A 135 21.61 22.49 4.28
N GLY A 136 21.41 22.36 2.97
CA GLY A 136 21.52 21.10 2.24
C GLY A 136 22.55 21.12 1.10
N GLU A 137 23.13 19.95 0.83
CA GLU A 137 23.91 19.64 -0.36
C GLU A 137 23.28 18.43 -1.08
N ALA A 138 23.26 18.47 -2.42
CA ALA A 138 22.91 17.37 -3.30
C ALA A 138 24.06 17.08 -4.29
N SER A 139 24.75 15.96 -4.10
CA SER A 139 25.88 15.53 -4.91
C SER A 139 25.46 14.42 -5.88
N PHE A 140 25.61 14.65 -7.19
CA PHE A 140 25.18 13.74 -8.26
C PHE A 140 26.35 12.91 -8.80
N ALA A 141 26.20 11.59 -8.78
CA ALA A 141 27.17 10.63 -9.29
C ALA A 141 26.80 10.20 -10.72
N GLY A 142 26.66 11.17 -11.63
CA GLY A 142 26.18 10.96 -12.99
C GLY A 142 24.69 10.62 -13.05
N THR A 143 24.30 9.83 -14.04
CA THR A 143 22.89 9.48 -14.32
C THR A 143 22.28 8.48 -13.32
N SER A 144 23.08 7.81 -12.50
CA SER A 144 22.66 6.63 -11.74
C SER A 144 22.35 6.87 -10.26
N GLY A 145 22.92 7.90 -9.61
CA GLY A 145 22.80 8.05 -8.16
C GLY A 145 22.97 9.47 -7.63
N VAL A 146 22.41 9.71 -6.45
CA VAL A 146 22.44 10.99 -5.74
C VAL A 146 22.73 10.78 -4.26
N ARG A 147 23.46 11.72 -3.65
CA ARG A 147 23.68 11.83 -2.21
C ARG A 147 23.11 13.15 -1.71
N PHE A 148 22.31 13.10 -0.66
CA PHE A 148 21.89 14.26 0.12
C PHE A 148 22.66 14.33 1.44
N ALA A 149 23.10 15.52 1.82
CA ALA A 149 23.61 15.82 3.15
C ALA A 149 22.93 17.11 3.65
N ILE A 150 22.30 17.04 4.83
CA ILE A 150 21.49 18.13 5.39
C ILE A 150 21.93 18.41 6.82
N LYS A 151 22.11 19.68 7.15
CA LYS A 151 22.50 20.17 8.46
C LYS A 151 21.45 21.17 8.96
N LEU A 152 20.99 20.97 10.19
CA LEU A 152 20.17 21.94 10.92
C LEU A 152 21.11 22.79 11.79
N ILE A 153 21.08 24.11 11.61
CA ILE A 153 21.97 25.07 12.27
C ILE A 153 21.11 26.01 13.11
N SER A 154 21.52 26.27 14.35
CA SER A 154 20.84 27.24 15.24
C SER A 154 21.43 28.63 15.03
N CYS A 155 20.60 29.60 14.67
CA CYS A 155 21.04 30.97 14.44
C CYS A 155 21.42 31.72 15.72
N ASN A 156 20.87 31.32 16.86
CA ASN A 156 21.24 31.89 18.15
C ASN A 156 22.66 31.48 18.61
N THR A 157 23.22 30.39 18.07
CA THR A 157 24.51 29.84 18.52
C THR A 157 25.54 29.66 17.40
N GLY A 158 25.14 29.78 16.13
CA GLY A 158 25.96 29.48 14.95
C GLY A 158 26.33 28.00 14.81
N ARG A 159 25.84 27.10 15.68
CA ARG A 159 26.26 25.69 15.73
C ARG A 159 25.32 24.78 14.96
N VAL A 160 25.89 23.72 14.37
CA VAL A 160 25.12 22.58 13.85
C VAL A 160 24.47 21.86 15.02
N VAL A 161 23.14 21.78 15.02
CA VAL A 161 22.33 21.15 16.05
C VAL A 161 22.20 19.65 15.77
N ASN A 162 21.94 19.28 14.51
CA ASN A 162 21.93 17.90 14.05
C ASN A 162 22.19 17.84 12.53
N GLN A 163 22.54 16.65 12.02
CA GLN A 163 22.85 16.42 10.61
C GLN A 163 22.40 15.02 10.15
N GLY A 164 21.89 14.94 8.92
CA GLY A 164 21.47 13.69 8.28
C GLY A 164 22.06 13.57 6.88
N SER A 165 22.29 12.33 6.44
CA SER A 165 22.70 12.07 5.06
C SER A 165 22.09 10.79 4.53
N SER A 166 21.76 10.76 3.25
CA SER A 166 21.26 9.58 2.54
C SER A 166 21.88 9.53 1.15
N SER A 167 22.11 8.33 0.63
CA SER A 167 22.67 8.14 -0.71
C SER A 167 22.13 6.86 -1.33
N GLY A 168 21.80 6.91 -2.61
CA GLY A 168 21.21 5.79 -3.32
C GLY A 168 20.99 6.08 -4.79
N PRO A 169 20.25 5.21 -5.50
CA PRO A 169 19.98 5.37 -6.91
C PRO A 169 19.02 6.55 -7.15
N LEU A 170 19.14 7.20 -8.31
CA LEU A 170 18.41 8.44 -8.60
C LEU A 170 16.88 8.26 -8.59
N ASN A 171 16.40 7.06 -8.87
CA ASN A 171 14.97 6.71 -8.79
C ASN A 171 14.37 6.72 -7.36
N GLU A 172 15.20 6.81 -6.32
CA GLU A 172 14.75 6.92 -4.92
C GLU A 172 14.85 8.36 -4.37
N PHE A 173 15.03 9.37 -5.25
CA PHE A 173 15.26 10.78 -4.90
C PHE A 173 14.41 11.31 -3.73
N GLN A 174 13.09 11.16 -3.78
CA GLN A 174 12.17 11.66 -2.75
C GLN A 174 12.37 10.95 -1.41
N SER A 175 12.47 9.62 -1.43
CA SER A 175 12.75 8.78 -0.25
C SER A 175 14.12 9.08 0.37
N LEU A 176 15.17 9.29 -0.44
CA LEU A 176 16.51 9.67 0.03
C LEU A 176 16.50 11.06 0.68
N LEU A 177 15.83 12.03 0.07
CA LEU A 177 15.69 13.39 0.62
C LEU A 177 14.90 13.38 1.94
N ALA A 178 13.78 12.65 2.01
CA ALA A 178 12.99 12.49 3.24
C ALA A 178 13.79 11.79 4.36
N SER A 179 14.63 10.81 4.01
CA SER A 179 15.52 10.12 4.96
C SER A 179 16.60 11.06 5.52
N ALA A 180 17.25 11.84 4.66
CA ALA A 180 18.23 12.85 5.09
C ALA A 180 17.59 13.93 5.98
N ILE A 181 16.37 14.39 5.65
CA ILE A 181 15.59 15.32 6.48
C ILE A 181 15.34 14.72 7.86
N LYS A 182 14.80 13.49 7.96
CA LYS A 182 14.52 12.82 9.25
C LYS A 182 15.78 12.71 10.12
N GLY A 183 16.92 12.35 9.53
CA GLY A 183 18.19 12.29 10.25
C GLY A 183 18.70 13.66 10.75
N SER A 184 18.35 14.76 10.06
CA SER A 184 18.84 16.11 10.37
C SER A 184 18.04 16.88 11.45
N THR A 185 16.91 16.34 11.92
CA THR A 185 16.03 17.02 12.90
C THR A 185 16.25 16.56 14.34
N VAL A 186 15.89 17.41 15.31
CA VAL A 186 15.96 17.08 16.75
C VAL A 186 14.66 16.35 17.19
N SER A 187 14.68 15.75 18.38
CA SER A 187 13.70 14.82 18.97
C SER A 187 12.28 15.35 19.26
N PHE A 188 11.71 16.22 18.41
CA PHE A 188 10.28 16.46 18.41
C PHE A 188 9.55 15.32 17.69
N ARG A 189 8.29 15.09 18.08
CA ARG A 189 7.50 13.95 17.59
C ARG A 189 7.23 14.08 16.08
N ASP A 190 7.75 13.14 15.31
CA ASP A 190 7.48 12.98 13.88
C ASP A 190 5.98 13.02 13.60
N GLN A 191 5.57 13.71 12.53
CA GLN A 191 4.25 13.48 11.95
C GLN A 191 4.24 12.08 11.33
N THR A 192 3.54 11.16 11.98
CA THR A 192 3.18 9.88 11.37
C THR A 192 2.13 10.15 10.31
N LEU A 193 2.54 10.17 9.04
CA LEU A 193 1.60 10.16 7.93
C LEU A 193 0.66 8.95 8.04
N PRO A 194 -0.62 9.08 7.64
CA PRO A 194 -1.50 7.94 7.49
C PRO A 194 -0.81 6.90 6.61
N SER A 195 -0.50 5.74 7.19
CA SER A 195 -0.01 4.60 6.43
C SER A 195 -1.11 4.12 5.48
N TRP A 196 -0.77 3.18 4.61
CA TRP A 196 -1.79 2.33 4.02
C TRP A 196 -2.62 1.70 5.14
N PRO A 197 -3.93 1.49 4.95
CA PRO A 197 -4.76 0.77 5.92
C PRO A 197 -4.32 -0.69 5.95
N ASP A 198 -3.31 -0.99 6.78
CA ASP A 198 -2.91 -2.33 7.16
C ASP A 198 -4.06 -2.93 7.99
N GLN A 199 -4.99 -3.61 7.31
CA GLN A 199 -5.81 -4.59 8.00
C GLN A 199 -4.87 -5.70 8.46
N GLU A 200 -4.78 -5.91 9.78
CA GLU A 200 -4.12 -7.10 10.32
C GLU A 200 -4.85 -8.33 9.80
N SER A 201 -4.30 -8.93 8.74
CA SER A 201 -4.92 -10.05 8.07
C SER A 201 -4.27 -11.34 8.54
N GLU A 202 -5.10 -12.34 8.82
CA GLU A 202 -4.64 -13.66 9.25
C GLU A 202 -4.92 -14.64 8.12
N TRP A 203 -3.88 -15.25 7.58
CA TRP A 203 -3.97 -16.18 6.47
C TRP A 203 -3.58 -17.57 6.94
N ILE A 204 -4.38 -18.58 6.59
CA ILE A 204 -3.98 -19.97 6.74
C ILE A 204 -3.97 -20.61 5.36
N VAL A 205 -2.80 -21.07 4.94
CA VAL A 205 -2.64 -21.90 3.74
C VAL A 205 -2.96 -23.34 4.13
N VAL A 206 -4.07 -23.86 3.64
CA VAL A 206 -4.33 -25.31 3.64
C VAL A 206 -3.67 -25.90 2.40
N MET A 207 -2.78 -26.85 2.60
CA MET A 207 -2.05 -27.50 1.53
C MET A 207 -1.98 -29.01 1.77
N ASP A 208 -2.37 -29.79 0.77
CA ASP A 208 -2.07 -31.21 0.72
C ASP A 208 -0.59 -31.46 0.41
N GLN A 209 -0.10 -32.56 0.93
CA GLN A 209 1.28 -33.00 0.81
C GLN A 209 1.42 -34.17 -0.15
N SER A 210 0.48 -34.32 -1.10
CA SER A 210 0.52 -35.33 -2.16
C SER A 210 1.81 -35.23 -2.99
N GLY A 211 2.24 -36.33 -3.61
CA GLY A 211 3.44 -36.33 -4.46
C GLY A 211 3.36 -35.36 -5.65
N SER A 212 2.18 -35.22 -6.25
CA SER A 212 1.88 -34.33 -7.37
C SER A 212 2.02 -32.84 -7.03
N MET A 213 1.86 -32.46 -5.75
CA MET A 213 1.98 -31.08 -5.29
C MET A 213 3.41 -30.58 -5.09
N ALA A 214 4.44 -31.41 -5.32
CA ALA A 214 5.84 -31.01 -5.19
C ALA A 214 6.23 -29.80 -6.06
N GLY A 215 5.74 -29.72 -7.30
CA GLY A 215 5.91 -28.56 -8.19
C GLY A 215 5.10 -27.34 -7.74
N PRO A 216 3.77 -27.46 -7.59
CA PRO A 216 2.91 -26.42 -7.02
C PRO A 216 3.41 -25.80 -5.71
N LYS A 217 3.98 -26.61 -4.81
CA LYS A 217 4.58 -26.17 -3.53
C LYS A 217 5.72 -25.16 -3.73
N LYS A 218 6.63 -25.42 -4.67
CA LYS A 218 7.78 -24.55 -4.95
C LYS A 218 7.33 -23.16 -5.41
N GLU A 219 6.34 -23.10 -6.30
CA GLU A 219 5.77 -21.83 -6.75
C GLU A 219 5.02 -21.09 -5.64
N LEU A 220 4.30 -21.80 -4.76
CA LEU A 220 3.67 -21.18 -3.59
C LEU A 220 4.70 -20.63 -2.59
N VAL A 221 5.75 -21.38 -2.27
CA VAL A 221 6.87 -20.92 -1.42
C VAL A 221 7.52 -19.67 -2.01
N LYS A 222 7.80 -19.66 -3.32
CA LYS A 222 8.36 -18.51 -4.04
C LYS A 222 7.44 -17.29 -4.01
N ALA A 223 6.13 -17.48 -4.19
CA ALA A 223 5.14 -16.42 -4.11
C ALA A 223 5.01 -15.83 -2.69
N LEU A 224 5.00 -16.69 -1.66
CA LEU A 224 4.98 -16.27 -0.26
C LEU A 224 6.28 -15.57 0.16
N LYS A 225 7.45 -16.00 -0.36
CA LYS A 225 8.74 -15.30 -0.16
C LYS A 225 8.69 -13.87 -0.72
N ALA A 226 8.14 -13.68 -1.93
CA ALA A 226 7.95 -12.35 -2.50
C ALA A 226 7.00 -11.48 -1.63
N LEU A 227 5.85 -12.02 -1.24
CA LEU A 227 4.89 -11.34 -0.35
C LEU A 227 5.53 -10.95 1.00
N SER A 228 6.41 -11.79 1.56
CA SER A 228 7.06 -11.54 2.85
C SER A 228 7.95 -10.30 2.86
N ALA A 229 8.48 -9.88 1.70
CA ALA A 229 9.23 -8.63 1.57
C ALA A 229 8.32 -7.39 1.62
N GLU A 230 7.04 -7.52 1.29
CA GLU A 230 6.08 -6.42 1.17
C GLU A 230 5.11 -6.30 2.36
N ALA A 231 4.91 -7.38 3.11
CA ALA A 231 3.86 -7.55 4.13
C ALA A 231 4.40 -7.68 5.58
N THR A 232 5.64 -7.23 5.84
CA THR A 232 6.31 -7.35 7.14
C THR A 232 5.48 -6.66 8.25
N GLY A 233 4.93 -7.45 9.17
CA GLY A 233 4.24 -6.98 10.38
C GLY A 233 2.72 -6.85 10.28
N SER A 234 2.15 -6.69 9.07
CA SER A 234 0.69 -6.57 8.86
C SER A 234 -0.02 -7.86 8.47
N LEU A 235 0.72 -8.89 8.04
CA LEU A 235 0.22 -10.23 7.74
C LEU A 235 0.66 -11.24 8.82
N GLY A 236 -0.29 -12.01 9.35
CA GLY A 236 -0.02 -13.26 10.06
C GLY A 236 -0.26 -14.45 9.14
N LEU A 237 0.74 -15.32 8.93
CA LEU A 237 0.64 -16.51 8.09
C LEU A 237 0.70 -17.78 8.93
N GLY A 238 -0.21 -18.71 8.70
CA GLY A 238 -0.20 -20.07 9.25
C GLY A 238 -0.37 -21.11 8.15
N LEU A 239 -0.20 -22.38 8.51
CA LEU A 239 -0.29 -23.52 7.58
C LEU A 239 -1.18 -24.60 8.18
N LEU A 240 -2.00 -25.25 7.35
CA LEU A 240 -2.62 -26.53 7.65
C LEU A 240 -2.14 -27.52 6.59
N LEU A 241 -1.13 -28.30 6.93
CA LEU A 241 -0.55 -29.30 6.05
C LEU A 241 -1.32 -30.61 6.20
N VAL A 242 -1.78 -31.21 5.10
CA VAL A 242 -2.57 -32.44 5.09
C VAL A 242 -1.81 -33.53 4.34
N SER A 243 -1.59 -34.67 4.98
CA SER A 243 -0.88 -35.82 4.41
C SER A 243 -1.73 -37.09 4.55
N GLU A 244 -1.34 -38.15 3.86
CA GLU A 244 -1.94 -39.48 3.94
C GLU A 244 -2.12 -39.94 5.41
N ASN A 245 -1.11 -39.69 6.24
CA ASN A 245 -1.04 -40.11 7.64
C ASN A 245 -1.64 -39.11 8.65
N GLY A 246 -2.27 -38.03 8.19
CA GLY A 246 -2.92 -37.02 9.04
C GLY A 246 -2.48 -35.58 8.73
N HIS A 247 -2.88 -34.64 9.59
CA HIS A 247 -2.69 -33.20 9.39
C HIS A 247 -1.85 -32.53 10.46
N ARG A 248 -1.17 -31.44 10.10
CA ARG A 248 -0.39 -30.57 11.00
C ARG A 248 -0.84 -29.11 10.85
N LEU A 249 -1.42 -28.56 11.91
CA LEU A 249 -1.71 -27.13 12.01
C LEU A 249 -0.50 -26.38 12.59
N ILE A 250 -0.11 -25.30 11.93
CA ILE A 250 0.85 -24.30 12.38
C ILE A 250 0.06 -22.99 12.51
N PRO A 251 -0.18 -22.49 13.74
CA PRO A 251 -0.91 -21.25 13.97
C PRO A 251 -0.31 -20.06 13.23
N ALA A 252 -1.12 -19.03 12.96
CA ALA A 252 -0.66 -17.87 12.23
C ALA A 252 0.37 -17.05 13.04
N GLN A 253 1.53 -16.79 12.44
CA GLN A 253 2.62 -16.00 13.02
C GLN A 253 2.96 -14.80 12.11
N ARG A 254 3.41 -13.69 12.71
CA ARG A 254 3.92 -12.53 11.95
C ARG A 254 5.35 -12.75 11.41
N ASN A 255 6.07 -13.76 11.91
CA ASN A 255 7.37 -14.16 11.36
C ASN A 255 7.17 -15.01 10.10
N LEU A 256 6.81 -14.34 8.99
CA LEU A 256 6.51 -15.00 7.72
C LEU A 256 7.65 -15.91 7.25
N LYS A 257 8.91 -15.54 7.50
CA LYS A 257 10.10 -16.32 7.08
C LYS A 257 10.17 -17.70 7.75
N GLU A 258 9.83 -17.79 9.03
CA GLU A 258 9.80 -19.04 9.79
C GLU A 258 8.67 -19.96 9.31
N VAL A 259 7.48 -19.41 9.12
CA VAL A 259 6.34 -20.19 8.60
C VAL A 259 6.62 -20.71 7.18
N ILE A 260 7.20 -19.86 6.32
CA ILE A 260 7.61 -20.23 4.97
C ILE A 260 8.70 -21.32 4.99
N SER A 261 9.67 -21.26 5.91
CA SER A 261 10.72 -22.29 6.00
C SER A 261 10.17 -23.65 6.43
N ILE A 262 9.12 -23.68 7.26
CA ILE A 262 8.42 -24.94 7.60
C ILE A 262 7.68 -25.50 6.39
N LEU A 263 7.03 -24.67 5.56
CA LEU A 263 6.41 -25.12 4.31
C LEU A 263 7.47 -25.67 3.33
N GLU A 264 8.59 -24.97 3.19
CA GLU A 264 9.68 -25.34 2.28
C GLU A 264 10.38 -26.64 2.69
N GLY A 265 10.62 -26.83 3.99
CA GLY A 265 11.17 -28.07 4.56
C GLY A 265 10.17 -29.22 4.68
N SER A 266 8.88 -28.99 4.42
CA SER A 266 7.88 -30.06 4.53
C SER A 266 8.00 -31.07 3.38
N ALA A 267 7.90 -32.36 3.70
CA ALA A 267 7.89 -33.42 2.68
C ALA A 267 6.60 -33.39 1.84
N THR A 268 6.65 -33.96 0.64
CA THR A 268 5.50 -34.19 -0.25
C THR A 268 5.63 -35.62 -0.79
N GLY A 269 4.61 -36.44 -0.58
CA GLY A 269 4.53 -37.86 -0.90
C GLY A 269 3.24 -38.49 -0.37
N GLY A 270 2.88 -39.66 -0.90
CA GLY A 270 1.59 -40.29 -0.62
C GLY A 270 0.43 -39.66 -1.40
N GLU A 271 -0.78 -40.14 -1.11
CA GLU A 271 -2.04 -39.64 -1.68
C GLU A 271 -2.88 -38.91 -0.62
N VAL A 272 -3.69 -37.94 -1.08
CA VAL A 272 -4.60 -37.17 -0.22
C VAL A 272 -5.96 -37.04 -0.90
N ASP A 273 -7.05 -37.33 -0.17
CA ASP A 273 -8.43 -37.22 -0.62
C ASP A 273 -9.14 -35.94 -0.08
N LEU A 274 -10.20 -35.48 -0.77
CA LEU A 274 -10.93 -34.27 -0.37
C LEU A 274 -11.63 -34.40 0.99
N GLY A 275 -11.92 -35.63 1.44
CA GLY A 275 -12.46 -35.93 2.76
C GLY A 275 -11.43 -35.78 3.88
N GLN A 276 -10.16 -36.13 3.67
CA GLN A 276 -9.06 -35.83 4.62
C GLN A 276 -8.92 -34.31 4.81
N ILE A 277 -8.94 -33.54 3.71
CA ILE A 277 -8.91 -32.08 3.76
C ILE A 277 -10.14 -31.53 4.49
N ALA A 278 -11.35 -31.99 4.14
CA ALA A 278 -12.59 -31.58 4.80
C ALA A 278 -12.60 -31.87 6.31
N ARG A 279 -12.02 -33.01 6.76
CA ARG A 279 -11.86 -33.34 8.18
C ARG A 279 -10.85 -32.43 8.87
N SER A 280 -9.73 -32.11 8.23
CA SER A 280 -8.68 -31.25 8.80
C SER A 280 -9.16 -29.83 9.13
N PHE A 281 -10.19 -29.32 8.44
CA PHE A 281 -10.80 -28.01 8.73
C PHE A 281 -11.39 -27.88 10.15
N GLN A 282 -11.62 -28.99 10.87
CA GLN A 282 -12.02 -28.93 12.28
C GLN A 282 -10.93 -28.32 13.17
N GLU A 283 -9.65 -28.40 12.80
CA GLU A 283 -8.57 -27.70 13.50
C GLU A 283 -8.67 -26.18 13.38
N LEU A 284 -9.13 -25.68 12.22
CA LEU A 284 -9.29 -24.24 11.97
C LEU A 284 -10.36 -23.61 12.88
N LYS A 285 -11.33 -24.41 13.34
CA LYS A 285 -12.38 -24.01 14.29
C LYS A 285 -11.90 -23.93 15.74
N LYS A 286 -10.76 -24.56 16.08
CA LYS A 286 -10.14 -24.47 17.40
C LYS A 286 -9.40 -23.14 17.60
N LEU A 287 -9.10 -22.44 16.51
CA LEU A 287 -8.45 -21.13 16.54
C LEU A 287 -9.46 -20.00 16.81
N PRO A 288 -9.05 -18.90 17.47
CA PRO A 288 -9.94 -17.76 17.72
C PRO A 288 -10.60 -17.24 16.44
N THR A 289 -11.87 -16.84 16.55
CA THR A 289 -12.64 -16.24 15.47
C THR A 289 -12.06 -14.87 15.12
N ARG A 290 -11.51 -14.76 13.91
CA ARG A 290 -10.92 -13.55 13.33
C ARG A 290 -11.30 -13.49 11.85
N ASN A 291 -11.19 -12.29 11.26
CA ASN A 291 -11.36 -12.11 9.81
C ASN A 291 -10.18 -12.76 9.06
N ARG A 292 -10.27 -14.09 8.88
CA ARG A 292 -9.19 -14.96 8.41
C ARG A 292 -9.41 -15.37 6.96
N LYS A 293 -8.41 -15.19 6.09
CA LYS A 293 -8.42 -15.80 4.75
C LYS A 293 -7.89 -17.23 4.85
N VAL A 294 -8.61 -18.20 4.28
CA VAL A 294 -8.20 -19.62 4.27
C VAL A 294 -7.91 -19.99 2.82
N ILE A 295 -6.64 -19.98 2.44
CA ILE A 295 -6.18 -20.28 1.08
C ILE A 295 -6.07 -21.78 0.96
N ILE A 296 -6.94 -22.40 0.15
CA ILE A 296 -7.00 -23.84 -0.03
C ILE A 296 -6.33 -24.17 -1.36
N TYR A 297 -5.17 -24.82 -1.27
CA TYR A 297 -4.31 -25.14 -2.41
C TYR A 297 -4.06 -26.64 -2.44
N THR A 298 -4.79 -27.32 -3.32
CA THR A 298 -4.87 -28.78 -3.32
C THR A 298 -5.15 -29.34 -4.71
N ASP A 299 -4.62 -30.52 -5.01
CA ASP A 299 -4.98 -31.32 -6.18
C ASP A 299 -5.75 -32.61 -5.84
N ALA A 300 -5.95 -32.88 -4.55
CA ALA A 300 -6.72 -34.00 -4.01
C ALA A 300 -8.01 -34.28 -4.79
N ALA A 301 -8.18 -35.56 -5.15
CA ALA A 301 -9.33 -36.09 -5.84
C ALA A 301 -9.94 -37.25 -5.02
N GLY A 302 -11.15 -37.67 -5.37
CA GLY A 302 -11.86 -38.70 -4.60
C GLY A 302 -12.43 -38.21 -3.27
N GLY A 303 -13.05 -39.13 -2.54
CA GLY A 303 -13.88 -38.79 -1.37
C GLY A 303 -15.22 -38.15 -1.73
N SER A 304 -16.04 -37.85 -0.72
CA SER A 304 -17.36 -37.24 -0.94
C SER A 304 -17.23 -35.74 -1.22
N SER A 305 -17.45 -35.33 -2.47
CA SER A 305 -17.49 -33.90 -2.84
C SER A 305 -18.55 -33.10 -2.04
N ALA A 306 -19.60 -33.76 -1.55
CA ALA A 306 -20.60 -33.18 -0.67
C ALA A 306 -20.08 -32.92 0.76
N SER A 307 -19.19 -33.77 1.30
CA SER A 307 -18.58 -33.49 2.61
C SER A 307 -17.59 -32.34 2.54
N PHE A 308 -16.81 -32.25 1.45
CA PHE A 308 -15.95 -31.10 1.18
C PHE A 308 -16.77 -29.81 1.02
N GLU A 309 -17.84 -29.81 0.20
CA GLU A 309 -18.74 -28.65 0.07
C GLU A 309 -19.33 -28.21 1.41
N SER A 310 -19.82 -29.15 2.22
CA SER A 310 -20.34 -28.88 3.57
C SER A 310 -19.28 -28.25 4.48
N ALA A 311 -18.04 -28.73 4.40
CA ALA A 311 -16.93 -28.21 5.21
C ALA A 311 -16.52 -26.79 4.76
N ILE A 312 -16.51 -26.48 3.47
CA ILE A 312 -16.31 -25.11 2.95
C ILE A 312 -17.44 -24.17 3.40
N ARG A 313 -18.71 -24.60 3.29
CA ARG A 313 -19.86 -23.87 3.82
C ARG A 313 -19.71 -23.59 5.32
N SER A 314 -19.25 -24.57 6.09
CA SER A 314 -19.01 -24.42 7.53
C SER A 314 -17.87 -23.45 7.86
N LEU A 315 -16.81 -23.36 7.04
CA LEU A 315 -15.74 -22.36 7.21
C LEU A 315 -16.23 -20.94 6.89
N ALA A 316 -16.99 -20.77 5.81
CA ALA A 316 -17.59 -19.48 5.46
C ALA A 316 -18.56 -19.00 6.56
N ALA A 317 -19.39 -19.91 7.08
CA ALA A 317 -20.33 -19.62 8.16
C ALA A 317 -19.63 -19.29 9.50
N SER A 318 -18.39 -19.75 9.73
CA SER A 318 -17.61 -19.41 10.93
C SER A 318 -16.82 -18.09 10.80
N GLY A 319 -17.15 -17.24 9.82
CA GLY A 319 -16.51 -15.94 9.61
C GLY A 319 -15.12 -15.98 8.98
N SER A 320 -14.69 -17.13 8.46
CA SER A 320 -13.50 -17.21 7.60
C SER A 320 -13.85 -16.94 6.14
N SER A 321 -12.91 -16.42 5.38
CA SER A 321 -13.00 -16.22 3.93
C SER A 321 -12.22 -17.33 3.20
N PRO A 322 -12.86 -18.45 2.83
CA PRO A 322 -12.18 -19.51 2.09
C PRO A 322 -11.93 -19.07 0.63
N LEU A 323 -10.72 -19.36 0.14
CA LEU A 323 -10.27 -19.08 -1.22
C LEU A 323 -9.84 -20.39 -1.87
N LEU A 324 -10.56 -20.83 -2.90
CA LEU A 324 -10.23 -22.07 -3.64
C LEU A 324 -9.26 -21.75 -4.78
N PHE A 325 -8.02 -22.19 -4.65
CA PHE A 325 -6.99 -22.02 -5.69
C PHE A 325 -6.95 -23.28 -6.58
N ASN A 326 -6.75 -23.10 -7.88
CA ASN A 326 -6.69 -24.20 -8.86
C ASN A 326 -5.23 -24.50 -9.24
N PRO A 327 -4.47 -25.36 -8.53
CA PRO A 327 -3.12 -25.74 -8.95
C PRO A 327 -3.14 -26.44 -10.32
N PRO A 328 -2.00 -26.47 -11.04
CA PRO A 328 -1.90 -27.05 -12.39
C PRO A 328 -2.07 -28.58 -12.41
N SER A 329 -1.95 -29.23 -11.25
CA SER A 329 -2.18 -30.67 -11.04
C SER A 329 -3.62 -31.02 -10.62
N LEU A 330 -4.46 -30.06 -10.21
CA LEU A 330 -5.87 -30.30 -9.87
C LEU A 330 -6.62 -30.77 -11.12
N PRO A 331 -7.23 -31.97 -11.16
CA PRO A 331 -7.92 -32.49 -12.34
C PRO A 331 -9.17 -31.68 -12.74
N ALA A 332 -9.69 -31.93 -13.94
CA ALA A 332 -10.83 -31.19 -14.48
C ALA A 332 -12.08 -31.26 -13.58
N SER A 333 -12.36 -32.42 -12.99
CA SER A 333 -13.45 -32.63 -12.02
C SER A 333 -13.30 -31.73 -10.77
N GLY A 334 -12.09 -31.63 -10.23
CA GLY A 334 -11.76 -30.75 -9.11
C GLY A 334 -11.92 -29.27 -9.46
N ARG A 335 -11.42 -28.84 -10.63
CA ARG A 335 -11.61 -27.46 -11.12
C ARG A 335 -13.09 -27.11 -11.34
N MET A 336 -13.90 -28.04 -11.85
CA MET A 336 -15.35 -27.86 -11.99
C MET A 336 -16.05 -27.75 -10.63
N LEU A 337 -15.65 -28.56 -9.64
CA LEU A 337 -16.14 -28.45 -8.27
C LEU A 337 -15.80 -27.08 -7.67
N PHE A 338 -14.56 -26.62 -7.79
CA PHE A 338 -14.13 -25.33 -7.24
C PHE A 338 -14.84 -24.15 -7.93
N ALA A 339 -15.00 -24.20 -9.26
CA ALA A 339 -15.77 -23.22 -10.01
C ALA A 339 -17.26 -23.21 -9.60
N ARG A 340 -17.86 -24.37 -9.30
CA ARG A 340 -19.23 -24.47 -8.75
C ARG A 340 -19.30 -23.80 -7.37
N LEU A 341 -18.41 -24.18 -6.45
CA LEU A 341 -18.38 -23.67 -5.08
C LEU A 341 -18.18 -22.15 -5.04
N ASN A 342 -17.25 -21.61 -5.83
CA ASN A 342 -17.00 -20.16 -5.91
C ASN A 342 -18.26 -19.40 -6.35
N ARG A 343 -19.02 -19.93 -7.32
CA ARG A 343 -20.31 -19.33 -7.76
C ARG A 343 -21.40 -19.46 -6.69
N THR A 344 -21.62 -20.68 -6.17
CA THR A 344 -22.73 -20.98 -5.24
C THR A 344 -22.57 -20.28 -3.90
N LEU A 345 -21.33 -20.13 -3.42
CA LEU A 345 -21.01 -19.51 -2.12
C LEU A 345 -20.51 -18.06 -2.24
N LYS A 346 -20.45 -17.52 -3.46
CA LYS A 346 -19.95 -16.16 -3.77
C LYS A 346 -18.54 -15.90 -3.21
N LEU A 347 -17.65 -16.88 -3.32
CA LEU A 347 -16.26 -16.77 -2.83
C LEU A 347 -15.43 -15.88 -3.76
N GLU A 348 -14.47 -15.17 -3.17
CA GLU A 348 -13.40 -14.50 -3.92
C GLU A 348 -12.58 -15.55 -4.68
N SER A 349 -12.48 -15.40 -6.00
CA SER A 349 -11.85 -16.37 -6.91
C SER A 349 -10.70 -15.71 -7.65
N PRO A 350 -9.45 -15.80 -7.16
CA PRO A 350 -8.31 -15.17 -7.82
C PRO A 350 -8.04 -15.82 -9.18
N GLU A 351 -7.78 -14.98 -10.18
CA GLU A 351 -7.49 -15.43 -11.54
C GLU A 351 -6.04 -15.89 -11.66
N LEU A 352 -5.80 -17.17 -11.38
CA LEU A 352 -4.49 -17.81 -11.42
C LEU A 352 -4.16 -18.31 -12.83
N MET A 353 -2.91 -18.12 -13.23
CA MET A 353 -2.32 -18.67 -14.45
C MET A 353 -1.04 -19.43 -14.11
N TYR A 354 -0.88 -20.59 -14.75
CA TYR A 354 0.28 -21.46 -14.62
C TYR A 354 0.86 -21.74 -15.99
N GLY A 355 2.18 -21.73 -16.11
CA GLY A 355 2.91 -21.90 -17.36
C GLY A 355 4.03 -22.92 -17.25
N MET A 356 4.22 -23.75 -18.27
CA MET A 356 5.34 -24.68 -18.40
C MET A 356 5.86 -24.68 -19.83
N ARG A 357 7.18 -24.64 -19.99
CA ARG A 357 7.84 -24.79 -21.29
C ARG A 357 8.05 -26.27 -21.58
N ALA A 358 7.73 -26.72 -22.79
CA ALA A 358 7.96 -28.09 -23.26
C ALA A 358 8.90 -28.09 -24.46
N GLY A 359 9.94 -28.94 -24.45
CA GLY A 359 10.90 -29.10 -25.54
C GLY A 359 10.63 -30.37 -26.35
N PHE A 360 10.76 -30.28 -27.68
CA PHE A 360 10.47 -31.37 -28.62
C PHE A 360 11.71 -31.75 -29.45
N VAL A 361 11.72 -32.98 -29.97
CA VAL A 361 12.88 -33.57 -30.67
C VAL A 361 13.30 -32.78 -31.92
N GLU A 362 12.39 -32.07 -32.59
CA GLU A 362 12.72 -31.20 -33.72
C GLU A 362 13.40 -29.87 -33.31
N GLY A 363 13.87 -29.74 -32.06
CA GLY A 363 14.69 -28.62 -31.58
C GLY A 363 13.91 -27.35 -31.22
N PHE A 364 12.58 -27.34 -31.40
CA PHE A 364 11.72 -26.24 -30.95
C PHE A 364 11.13 -26.51 -29.55
N SER A 365 10.59 -25.45 -28.96
CA SER A 365 9.88 -25.52 -27.68
C SER A 365 8.61 -24.69 -27.72
N LEU A 366 7.55 -25.17 -27.08
CA LEU A 366 6.30 -24.43 -26.92
C LEU A 366 6.07 -24.13 -25.44
N PHE A 367 5.38 -23.02 -25.17
CA PHE A 367 5.02 -22.62 -23.81
C PHE A 367 3.53 -22.86 -23.59
N PHE A 368 3.18 -23.79 -22.70
CA PHE A 368 1.81 -24.15 -22.40
C PHE A 368 1.33 -23.36 -21.18
N VAL A 369 0.11 -22.82 -21.25
CA VAL A 369 -0.50 -22.02 -20.19
C VAL A 369 -1.85 -22.61 -19.79
N GLN A 370 -2.06 -22.83 -18.50
CA GLN A 370 -3.37 -23.08 -17.92
C GLN A 370 -3.91 -21.79 -17.31
N LYS A 371 -5.16 -21.46 -17.61
CA LYS A 371 -5.95 -20.40 -16.98
C LYS A 371 -7.31 -20.98 -16.60
N SER A 372 -7.58 -21.10 -15.31
CA SER A 372 -8.76 -21.79 -14.79
C SER A 372 -8.92 -23.21 -15.38
N ASP A 373 -9.98 -23.45 -16.14
CA ASP A 373 -10.34 -24.71 -16.83
C ASP A 373 -9.78 -24.82 -18.25
N ARG A 374 -9.18 -23.75 -18.79
CA ARG A 374 -8.73 -23.65 -20.19
C ARG A 374 -7.22 -23.76 -20.32
N PHE A 375 -6.79 -24.29 -21.46
CA PHE A 375 -5.39 -24.48 -21.82
C PHE A 375 -5.06 -23.77 -23.14
N TYR A 376 -3.87 -23.21 -23.19
CA TYR A 376 -3.36 -22.39 -24.29
C TYR A 376 -1.90 -22.72 -24.58
N VAL A 377 -1.42 -22.31 -25.74
CA VAL A 377 -0.03 -22.45 -26.16
C VAL A 377 0.50 -21.15 -26.76
N ALA A 378 1.76 -20.84 -26.48
CA ALA A 378 2.52 -19.76 -27.12
C ALA A 378 3.78 -20.33 -27.78
N ARG A 379 4.11 -19.79 -28.96
CA ARG A 379 5.36 -20.10 -29.70
C ARG A 379 6.56 -19.29 -29.22
N LYS A 380 6.32 -18.27 -28.39
CA LYS A 380 7.33 -17.39 -27.77
C LYS A 380 7.36 -17.63 -26.27
N ASP A 381 8.47 -17.30 -25.62
CA ASP A 381 8.55 -17.33 -24.17
C ASP A 381 7.70 -16.20 -23.57
N VAL A 382 6.72 -16.57 -22.75
CA VAL A 382 5.80 -15.63 -22.07
C VAL A 382 6.01 -15.62 -20.55
N SER A 383 7.06 -16.28 -20.04
CA SER A 383 7.32 -16.46 -18.59
C SER A 383 7.31 -15.14 -17.82
N ALA A 384 7.98 -14.10 -18.36
CA ALA A 384 8.05 -12.79 -17.72
C ALA A 384 6.70 -12.06 -17.71
N ALA A 385 5.91 -12.16 -18.78
CA ALA A 385 4.57 -11.59 -18.85
C ALA A 385 3.60 -12.31 -17.89
N LEU A 386 3.71 -13.63 -17.77
CA LEU A 386 2.93 -14.45 -16.84
C LEU A 386 3.25 -14.10 -15.39
N GLN A 387 4.53 -14.13 -15.01
CA GLN A 387 5.00 -13.82 -13.65
C GLN A 387 4.68 -12.38 -13.20
N THR A 388 4.60 -11.43 -14.14
CA THR A 388 4.21 -10.03 -13.85
C THR A 388 2.71 -9.78 -13.93
N GLY A 389 1.89 -10.80 -14.21
CA GLY A 389 0.44 -10.67 -14.35
C GLY A 389 -0.02 -9.88 -15.59
N ARG A 390 0.89 -9.59 -16.53
CA ARG A 390 0.66 -8.82 -17.76
C ARG A 390 0.20 -9.67 -18.95
N LEU A 391 0.18 -10.99 -18.81
CA LEU A 391 -0.23 -11.91 -19.86
C LEU A 391 -1.76 -11.92 -20.02
N SER A 392 -2.27 -11.46 -21.17
CA SER A 392 -3.66 -11.74 -21.57
C SER A 392 -3.78 -13.16 -22.13
N ALA A 393 -4.96 -13.76 -21.98
CA ALA A 393 -5.29 -15.03 -22.63
C ALA A 393 -5.59 -14.86 -24.13
N ASP A 394 -6.01 -13.67 -24.55
CA ASP A 394 -6.44 -13.40 -25.93
C ASP A 394 -5.27 -13.35 -26.92
N THR A 395 -4.03 -13.29 -26.42
CA THR A 395 -2.79 -13.32 -27.21
C THR A 395 -2.20 -14.73 -27.36
N LEU A 396 -2.91 -15.77 -26.89
CA LEU A 396 -2.46 -17.16 -26.87
C LEU A 396 -3.31 -18.05 -27.80
N GLU A 397 -2.69 -19.06 -28.42
CA GLU A 397 -3.42 -20.04 -29.24
C GLU A 397 -4.15 -21.03 -28.30
N PRO A 398 -5.48 -21.21 -28.38
CA PRO A 398 -6.19 -22.16 -27.51
C PRO A 398 -5.88 -23.61 -27.88
N VAL A 399 -5.73 -24.48 -26.88
CA VAL A 399 -5.51 -25.92 -27.08
C VAL A 399 -6.85 -26.66 -27.07
N ALA A 400 -7.15 -27.39 -28.14
CA ALA A 400 -8.39 -28.17 -28.27
C ALA A 400 -8.39 -29.41 -27.36
N THR A 401 -9.01 -29.30 -26.18
CA THR A 401 -9.09 -30.39 -25.20
C THR A 401 -10.20 -31.41 -25.46
N VAL A 402 -11.09 -31.18 -26.43
CA VAL A 402 -12.30 -32.00 -26.71
C VAL A 402 -11.97 -33.48 -27.00
N ASN A 403 -10.78 -33.75 -27.56
CA ASN A 403 -10.32 -35.11 -27.89
C ASN A 403 -9.48 -35.76 -26.77
N LEU A 404 -9.35 -35.10 -25.61
CA LEU A 404 -8.57 -35.58 -24.48
C LEU A 404 -9.48 -36.28 -23.48
N ARG A 405 -9.62 -37.60 -23.63
CA ARG A 405 -10.46 -38.46 -22.78
C ARG A 405 -9.86 -38.74 -21.38
N ASP A 406 -8.74 -38.11 -21.02
CA ASP A 406 -8.14 -38.26 -19.69
C ASP A 406 -8.98 -37.53 -18.62
N GLU A 407 -9.49 -38.28 -17.65
CA GLU A 407 -10.17 -37.74 -16.47
C GLU A 407 -9.23 -36.81 -15.66
N ALA A 408 -7.92 -37.05 -15.75
CA ALA A 408 -6.84 -36.27 -15.15
C ALA A 408 -6.27 -35.17 -16.09
N LEU A 409 -7.13 -34.43 -16.78
CA LEU A 409 -6.76 -33.25 -17.59
C LEU A 409 -6.04 -32.17 -16.75
N THR A 410 -4.71 -32.20 -16.75
CA THR A 410 -3.77 -31.32 -16.02
C THR A 410 -2.84 -30.63 -17.01
N LEU A 411 -2.11 -29.58 -16.59
CA LEU A 411 -1.16 -28.90 -17.50
C LEU A 411 -0.13 -29.86 -18.11
N ASP A 412 0.39 -30.77 -17.28
CA ASP A 412 1.36 -31.78 -17.66
C ASP A 412 0.75 -32.88 -18.57
N SER A 413 -0.49 -33.32 -18.32
CA SER A 413 -1.17 -34.24 -19.24
C SER A 413 -1.45 -33.60 -20.60
N VAL A 414 -1.87 -32.32 -20.64
CA VAL A 414 -2.11 -31.58 -21.89
C VAL A 414 -0.84 -31.46 -22.74
N ILE A 415 0.33 -31.24 -22.12
CA ILE A 415 1.63 -31.24 -22.82
C ILE A 415 1.90 -32.60 -23.47
N ARG A 416 1.75 -33.71 -22.72
CA ARG A 416 1.93 -35.07 -23.24
C ARG A 416 0.93 -35.38 -24.36
N SER A 417 -0.33 -35.03 -24.19
CA SER A 417 -1.38 -35.32 -25.17
C SER A 417 -1.23 -34.48 -26.44
N TYR A 418 -0.80 -33.22 -26.34
CA TYR A 418 -0.46 -32.39 -27.50
C TYR A 418 0.66 -33.02 -28.32
N ALA A 419 1.71 -33.52 -27.65
CA ALA A 419 2.82 -34.21 -28.30
C ALA A 419 2.32 -35.44 -29.09
N LYS A 420 1.50 -36.28 -28.46
CA LYS A 420 0.87 -37.45 -29.07
C LYS A 420 -0.04 -37.10 -30.26
N GLN A 421 -0.89 -36.08 -30.13
CA GLN A 421 -1.79 -35.62 -31.21
C GLN A 421 -1.05 -35.06 -32.42
N ARG A 422 0.09 -34.41 -32.21
CA ARG A 422 0.93 -33.85 -33.28
C ARG A 422 1.97 -34.82 -33.83
N ASN A 423 2.05 -36.04 -33.29
CA ASN A 423 3.07 -37.04 -33.60
C ASN A 423 4.52 -36.53 -33.40
N ILE A 424 4.71 -35.65 -32.40
CA ILE A 424 6.03 -35.09 -32.04
C ILE A 424 6.50 -35.69 -30.72
N ARG A 425 7.82 -35.90 -30.56
CA ARG A 425 8.39 -36.52 -29.36
C ARG A 425 8.79 -35.44 -28.35
N LEU A 426 8.20 -35.50 -27.15
CA LEU A 426 8.57 -34.68 -26.01
C LEU A 426 9.95 -35.11 -25.48
N ILE A 427 10.88 -34.16 -25.35
CA ILE A 427 12.18 -34.37 -24.67
C ILE A 427 12.01 -34.20 -23.16
N GLY A 428 11.27 -33.16 -22.75
CA GLY A 428 11.05 -32.83 -21.34
C GLY A 428 10.33 -31.50 -21.16
N THR A 429 10.06 -31.19 -19.91
CA THR A 429 9.42 -29.94 -19.47
C THR A 429 10.39 -29.12 -18.60
N GLY A 430 10.36 -27.80 -18.77
CA GLY A 430 11.04 -26.86 -17.89
C GLY A 430 10.22 -26.54 -16.65
N ASP A 431 10.73 -25.62 -15.83
CA ASP A 431 10.10 -25.23 -14.57
C ASP A 431 8.67 -24.70 -14.74
N LEU A 432 7.84 -25.01 -13.74
CA LEU A 432 6.54 -24.38 -13.55
C LEU A 432 6.72 -22.91 -13.16
N VAL A 433 6.00 -22.01 -13.81
CA VAL A 433 5.90 -20.59 -13.44
C VAL A 433 4.46 -20.17 -13.26
N SER A 434 4.21 -19.21 -12.37
CA SER A 434 2.86 -18.74 -12.01
C SER A 434 2.77 -17.22 -11.86
N ASN A 435 1.55 -16.68 -11.94
CA ASN A 435 1.24 -15.29 -11.57
C ASN A 435 0.92 -15.13 -10.06
N LEU A 436 1.21 -16.18 -9.27
CA LEU A 436 0.75 -16.37 -7.90
C LEU A 436 1.25 -15.27 -6.95
N SER A 437 2.49 -14.79 -7.11
CA SER A 437 3.05 -13.68 -6.33
C SER A 437 2.23 -12.40 -6.47
N VAL A 438 1.89 -12.00 -7.70
CA VAL A 438 1.06 -10.81 -7.99
C VAL A 438 -0.34 -10.98 -7.41
N ARG A 439 -0.93 -12.17 -7.52
CA ARG A 439 -2.28 -12.44 -7.00
C ARG A 439 -2.33 -12.49 -5.47
N LEU A 440 -1.33 -13.07 -4.80
CA LEU A 440 -1.18 -12.99 -3.35
C LEU A 440 -0.94 -11.54 -2.88
N ASN A 441 -0.09 -10.77 -3.58
CA ASN A 441 0.09 -9.35 -3.28
C ASN A 441 -1.25 -8.58 -3.35
N SER A 442 -2.06 -8.75 -4.40
CA SER A 442 -3.39 -8.12 -4.47
C SER A 442 -4.34 -8.59 -3.36
N LEU A 443 -4.32 -9.88 -3.00
CA LEU A 443 -5.17 -10.44 -1.94
C LEU A 443 -4.84 -9.87 -0.55
N ASN A 444 -3.56 -9.57 -0.29
CA ASN A 444 -3.06 -8.99 0.98
C ASN A 444 -3.27 -7.48 1.03
N GLN A 445 -3.06 -6.81 -0.10
CA GLN A 445 -3.24 -5.38 -0.24
C GLN A 445 -4.70 -4.95 -0.08
N GLY A 446 -5.64 -5.85 -0.43
CA GLY A 446 -7.09 -5.64 -0.39
C GLY A 446 -7.55 -4.57 -1.37
N ASP A 447 -8.82 -4.64 -1.79
CA ASP A 447 -9.46 -3.45 -2.34
C ASP A 447 -9.56 -2.42 -1.21
N ALA A 448 -8.61 -1.48 -1.17
CA ALA A 448 -8.66 -0.29 -0.34
C ALA A 448 -9.69 0.69 -0.93
N ALA A 449 -10.93 0.21 -1.08
CA ALA A 449 -12.09 0.95 -1.54
C ALA A 449 -12.37 2.05 -0.52
N GLY A 450 -11.83 3.24 -0.80
CA GLY A 450 -12.15 4.43 -0.02
C GLY A 450 -13.64 4.72 -0.10
N LYS A 451 -14.18 5.30 0.98
CA LYS A 451 -15.60 5.62 1.12
C LYS A 451 -16.17 6.46 -0.03
N TYR A 452 -15.31 7.25 -0.69
CA TYR A 452 -15.63 8.08 -1.85
C TYR A 452 -14.68 7.74 -2.99
N ARG A 453 -15.18 7.69 -4.22
CA ARG A 453 -14.37 7.42 -5.43
C ARG A 453 -14.53 8.52 -6.46
N PHE A 454 -13.42 8.94 -7.07
CA PHE A 454 -13.41 9.99 -8.07
C PHE A 454 -12.68 9.51 -9.33
N LEU A 455 -13.25 9.78 -10.50
CA LEU A 455 -12.54 9.65 -11.77
C LEU A 455 -11.84 10.97 -12.02
N VAL A 456 -10.51 10.94 -12.10
CA VAL A 456 -9.69 12.13 -12.38
C VAL A 456 -8.94 11.96 -13.69
N LYS A 457 -8.71 13.07 -14.38
CA LYS A 457 -8.08 13.12 -15.70
C LYS A 457 -6.82 13.97 -15.66
N ASN A 458 -5.69 13.37 -16.03
CA ASN A 458 -4.38 13.98 -16.15
C ASN A 458 -3.97 13.96 -17.63
N GLY A 459 -4.19 15.07 -18.34
CA GLY A 459 -3.98 15.14 -19.79
C GLY A 459 -4.89 14.17 -20.54
N SER A 460 -4.29 13.21 -21.27
CA SER A 460 -5.00 12.17 -22.01
C SER A 460 -5.35 10.92 -21.19
N SER A 461 -4.83 10.79 -19.96
CA SER A 461 -5.06 9.64 -19.10
C SER A 461 -6.14 9.93 -18.06
N ALA A 462 -7.07 9.00 -17.86
CA ALA A 462 -8.05 9.03 -16.78
C ALA A 462 -7.84 7.84 -15.84
N PHE A 463 -7.97 8.06 -14.54
CA PHE A 463 -7.79 7.03 -13.51
C PHE A 463 -8.68 7.27 -12.30
N TRP A 464 -8.98 6.19 -11.58
CA TRP A 464 -9.76 6.26 -10.35
C TRP A 464 -8.87 6.56 -9.16
N ILE A 465 -9.31 7.48 -8.31
CA ILE A 465 -8.79 7.65 -6.96
C ILE A 465 -9.89 7.38 -5.93
N SER A 466 -9.46 6.98 -4.74
CA SER A 466 -10.29 6.67 -3.58
C SER A 466 -9.96 7.65 -2.44
N SER A 467 -10.93 8.00 -1.61
CA SER A 467 -10.70 8.78 -0.39
C SER A 467 -11.59 8.30 0.77
N ASN A 468 -11.04 8.33 1.98
CA ASN A 468 -11.75 8.06 3.23
C ASN A 468 -12.25 9.35 3.92
N ASP A 469 -11.77 10.53 3.52
CA ASP A 469 -12.03 11.80 4.19
C ASP A 469 -13.21 12.57 3.53
N PRO A 470 -14.33 12.81 4.24
CA PRO A 470 -15.45 13.63 3.76
C PRO A 470 -15.08 15.09 3.46
N SER A 471 -13.97 15.61 4.00
CA SER A 471 -13.47 16.96 3.72
C SER A 471 -12.83 17.03 2.33
N VAL A 472 -11.94 16.07 2.01
CA VAL A 472 -11.35 15.87 0.67
C VAL A 472 -12.45 15.64 -0.35
N ALA A 473 -13.42 14.75 -0.06
CA ALA A 473 -14.52 14.44 -0.96
C ALA A 473 -15.35 15.70 -1.32
N ARG A 474 -15.75 16.49 -0.32
CA ARG A 474 -16.48 17.75 -0.56
C ARG A 474 -15.67 18.76 -1.38
N ARG A 475 -14.36 18.86 -1.15
CA ARG A 475 -13.48 19.74 -1.94
C ARG A 475 -13.40 19.28 -3.40
N LEU A 476 -13.17 17.98 -3.65
CA LEU A 476 -13.09 17.40 -5.01
C LEU A 476 -14.41 17.60 -5.79
N THR A 477 -15.56 17.36 -5.15
CA THR A 477 -16.87 17.66 -5.76
C THR A 477 -17.05 19.16 -6.02
N GLY A 478 -16.51 20.03 -5.16
CA GLY A 478 -16.46 21.46 -5.39
C GLY A 478 -15.68 21.85 -6.65
N TYR A 479 -14.47 21.30 -6.85
CA TYR A 479 -13.68 21.54 -8.06
C TYR A 479 -14.37 20.98 -9.32
N LYS A 480 -14.96 19.77 -9.24
CA LYS A 480 -15.79 19.18 -10.32
C LYS A 480 -16.91 20.14 -10.75
N ASN A 481 -17.71 20.63 -9.79
CA ASN A 481 -18.86 21.49 -10.09
C ASN A 481 -18.49 22.84 -10.70
N LYS A 482 -17.24 23.30 -10.51
CA LYS A 482 -16.71 24.52 -11.12
C LYS A 482 -15.89 24.28 -12.39
N ASN A 483 -15.65 23.02 -12.76
CA ASN A 483 -14.74 22.61 -13.81
C ASN A 483 -13.30 23.15 -13.62
N GLU A 484 -12.84 23.23 -12.37
CA GLU A 484 -11.52 23.72 -11.98
C GLU A 484 -10.49 22.56 -11.94
N THR A 485 -9.30 22.77 -12.50
CA THR A 485 -8.18 21.83 -12.34
C THR A 485 -7.49 22.03 -10.99
N VAL A 486 -6.97 20.94 -10.41
CA VAL A 486 -6.37 20.94 -9.08
C VAL A 486 -5.15 20.03 -9.01
N TYR A 487 -4.17 20.40 -8.17
CA TYR A 487 -3.02 19.53 -7.89
C TYR A 487 -3.37 18.53 -6.78
N LEU A 488 -3.38 17.24 -7.14
CA LEU A 488 -3.56 16.13 -6.20
C LEU A 488 -2.23 15.44 -5.93
N GLY A 489 -1.81 15.47 -4.66
CA GLY A 489 -0.71 14.67 -4.13
C GLY A 489 -1.24 13.31 -3.67
N LEU A 490 -0.75 12.24 -4.28
CA LEU A 490 -1.16 10.87 -4.02
C LEU A 490 0.03 10.02 -3.60
N GLN A 491 -0.11 9.31 -2.48
CA GLN A 491 0.76 8.19 -2.16
C GLN A 491 0.26 6.96 -2.91
N LEU A 492 1.11 6.33 -3.73
CA LEU A 492 0.72 5.29 -4.68
C LEU A 492 1.37 3.94 -4.38
N ARG A 493 0.68 2.84 -4.72
CA ARG A 493 1.22 1.46 -4.74
C ARG A 493 0.94 0.79 -6.08
N PRO A 494 1.73 -0.22 -6.50
CA PRO A 494 1.36 -1.08 -7.63
C PRO A 494 0.07 -1.84 -7.32
N GLY A 495 -1.01 -1.53 -8.07
CA GLY A 495 -2.27 -2.27 -8.02
C GLY A 495 -2.37 -3.33 -9.12
N GLY A 496 -3.48 -4.08 -9.13
CA GLY A 496 -3.65 -5.24 -10.02
C GLY A 496 -3.74 -4.94 -11.52
N LEU A 497 -4.23 -3.74 -11.89
CA LEU A 497 -4.37 -3.27 -13.28
C LEU A 497 -3.76 -1.86 -13.49
N ALA A 498 -3.71 -1.04 -12.45
CA ALA A 498 -3.17 0.32 -12.46
C ALA A 498 -2.66 0.68 -11.05
N PRO A 499 -1.82 1.72 -10.91
CA PRO A 499 -1.45 2.28 -9.60
C PRO A 499 -2.67 2.71 -8.77
N GLU A 500 -2.74 2.22 -7.54
CA GLU A 500 -3.76 2.58 -6.56
C GLU A 500 -3.23 3.66 -5.62
N ASN A 501 -4.10 4.56 -5.13
CA ASN A 501 -3.74 5.56 -4.13
C ASN A 501 -4.15 5.16 -2.71
N ASN A 502 -3.41 5.63 -1.71
CA ASN A 502 -3.80 5.48 -0.31
C ASN A 502 -5.06 6.32 -0.06
N PRO A 503 -6.23 5.74 0.26
CA PRO A 503 -7.46 6.50 0.47
C PRO A 503 -7.42 7.37 1.73
N SER A 504 -6.50 7.09 2.66
CA SER A 504 -6.30 7.87 3.88
C SER A 504 -5.32 9.04 3.70
N LEU A 505 -4.67 9.17 2.54
CA LEU A 505 -3.69 10.23 2.25
C LEU A 505 -3.86 10.76 0.81
N VAL A 506 -4.80 11.70 0.67
CA VAL A 506 -5.03 12.47 -0.56
C VAL A 506 -4.81 13.95 -0.24
N LEU A 507 -3.74 14.52 -0.78
CA LEU A 507 -3.42 15.93 -0.59
C LEU A 507 -4.01 16.76 -1.73
N ILE A 508 -4.68 17.86 -1.38
CA ILE A 508 -5.14 18.88 -2.35
C ILE A 508 -4.33 20.15 -2.08
N ARG A 509 -3.59 20.64 -3.08
CA ARG A 509 -2.66 21.78 -2.97
C ARG A 509 -2.90 22.83 -4.06
N SER A 510 -2.46 24.06 -3.81
CA SER A 510 -2.42 25.13 -4.82
C SER A 510 -1.16 25.02 -5.69
N ALA A 511 -1.15 25.64 -6.87
CA ALA A 511 -0.03 25.55 -7.82
C ALA A 511 1.31 26.04 -7.25
N GLY A 512 1.29 27.02 -6.32
CA GLY A 512 2.50 27.58 -5.70
C GLY A 512 3.08 26.72 -4.57
N GLU A 513 2.29 25.80 -4.01
CA GLU A 513 2.69 24.92 -2.89
C GLU A 513 3.35 23.61 -3.35
N VAL A 514 3.20 23.24 -4.62
CA VAL A 514 3.63 21.94 -5.13
C VAL A 514 5.09 21.97 -5.57
N PRO A 515 5.96 21.09 -5.04
CA PRO A 515 7.32 20.97 -5.55
C PRO A 515 7.34 20.46 -6.99
N SER A 516 7.97 21.23 -7.88
CA SER A 516 8.20 20.91 -9.29
C SER A 516 8.74 19.48 -9.50
N LEU A 517 9.71 19.07 -8.69
CA LEU A 517 10.35 17.75 -8.74
C LEU A 517 9.41 16.56 -8.45
N PHE A 518 8.25 16.80 -7.85
CA PHE A 518 7.25 15.75 -7.55
C PHE A 518 6.05 15.78 -8.50
N ILE A 519 5.99 16.71 -9.45
CA ILE A 519 4.96 16.75 -10.49
C ILE A 519 5.26 15.68 -11.52
N GLN A 520 4.29 14.80 -11.77
CA GLN A 520 4.42 13.70 -12.74
C GLN A 520 3.22 13.64 -13.68
N LYS A 521 3.42 12.97 -14.83
CA LYS A 521 2.31 12.50 -15.68
C LYS A 521 1.96 11.07 -15.28
N TYR A 522 0.68 10.79 -15.10
CA TYR A 522 0.22 9.50 -14.56
C TYR A 522 0.60 8.30 -15.45
N ASN A 523 0.67 8.49 -16.76
CA ASN A 523 1.10 7.47 -17.72
C ASN A 523 2.56 7.01 -17.51
N HIS A 524 3.47 7.88 -17.09
CA HIS A 524 4.88 7.50 -16.85
C HIS A 524 4.99 6.55 -15.65
N ILE A 525 4.20 6.79 -14.60
CA ILE A 525 4.17 5.96 -13.38
C ILE A 525 3.59 4.55 -13.64
N GLN A 526 2.75 4.36 -14.66
CA GLN A 526 2.28 3.02 -15.05
C GLN A 526 3.39 2.15 -15.66
N SER A 527 4.36 2.77 -16.36
CA SER A 527 5.45 2.06 -17.02
C SER A 527 6.61 1.68 -16.08
N GLU A 528 6.85 2.45 -15.03
CA GLU A 528 8.12 2.41 -14.29
C GLU A 528 8.01 1.78 -12.90
N LYS A 529 9.04 1.01 -12.48
CA LYS A 529 9.11 0.36 -11.15
C LYS A 529 9.50 1.36 -10.02
N LEU A 530 8.90 2.55 -10.02
CA LEU A 530 9.26 3.68 -9.15
C LEU A 530 8.43 3.78 -7.87
N LEU A 531 7.29 3.09 -7.79
CA LEU A 531 6.32 3.28 -6.71
C LEU A 531 6.79 2.68 -5.38
N LYS A 532 7.44 3.50 -4.54
CA LYS A 532 7.63 3.22 -3.12
C LYS A 532 6.37 3.65 -2.36
N LYS A 533 5.88 2.81 -1.45
CA LYS A 533 4.65 3.03 -0.65
C LYS A 533 4.65 4.32 0.20
N GLN A 534 5.79 4.99 0.33
CA GLN A 534 6.02 6.17 1.19
C GLN A 534 6.13 7.50 0.42
N ASP A 535 6.39 7.44 -0.88
CA ASP A 535 6.57 8.60 -1.76
C ASP A 535 5.21 9.24 -2.12
N ILE A 536 5.20 10.54 -2.40
CA ILE A 536 3.99 11.31 -2.74
C ILE A 536 4.21 12.03 -4.07
N TRP A 537 3.39 11.66 -5.06
CA TRP A 537 3.44 12.18 -6.42
C TRP A 537 2.30 13.15 -6.68
N PHE A 538 2.58 14.25 -7.36
CA PHE A 538 1.60 15.28 -7.67
C PHE A 538 1.15 15.24 -9.13
N PHE A 539 -0.16 15.36 -9.34
CA PHE A 539 -0.79 15.39 -10.64
C PHE A 539 -1.68 16.63 -10.74
N LEU A 540 -1.52 17.42 -11.80
CA LEU A 540 -2.55 18.39 -12.19
C LEU A 540 -3.70 17.61 -12.84
N VAL A 541 -4.89 17.66 -12.24
CA VAL A 541 -6.04 16.89 -12.72
C VAL A 541 -7.33 17.70 -12.81
N GLU A 542 -8.21 17.24 -13.70
CA GLU A 542 -9.62 17.58 -13.79
C GLU A 542 -10.44 16.47 -13.10
N VAL A 543 -11.46 16.83 -12.30
CA VAL A 543 -12.33 15.83 -11.63
C VAL A 543 -13.55 15.58 -12.52
N VAL A 544 -13.64 14.38 -13.11
CA VAL A 544 -14.64 14.01 -14.12
C VAL A 544 -15.87 13.35 -13.49
N ASP A 545 -15.66 12.36 -12.61
CA ASP A 545 -16.74 11.63 -11.94
C ASP A 545 -16.53 11.58 -10.41
N SER A 546 -17.62 11.36 -9.67
CA SER A 546 -17.67 11.35 -8.20
C SER A 546 -18.75 10.39 -7.73
N ARG A 547 -18.40 9.38 -6.92
CA ARG A 547 -19.27 8.30 -6.46
C ARG A 547 -19.09 8.07 -4.95
#